data_AF-A0AAE7GSE2-F1
#
_entry.id   AF-A0AAE7GSE2-F1
#
_cell.length_a   1.000
_cell.length_b   1.000
_cell.length_c   1.000
_cell.angle_alpha   90.00
_cell.angle_beta   90.00
_cell.angle_gamma   90.00
#
_symmetry.space_group_name_H-M   'P 1'
#
loop_
_entity.id
_entity.type
_entity.pdbx_description
1 polymer ?
#
loop_
_entity_poly.entity_id
_entity_poly.type
_entity_poly.pdbx_seq_one_letter_code
_entity_poly.pdbx_strand_id
1 'polypeptide(L)'
;MTKTYLHAGITHADTSEEYMTELGIDTDTRAAIMSQIDFEIAQDAVSAKKLRDAAVAAIKVTVSGKVFDGDEVAQGRMARAVSAAESATITTYQWKLADNSVAAVSLDELKQALALAFQAQSELWV
;
A
#
# COMPACT_ATOMS: atom_id res chain seq x y z
N MET A 1 12.13 10.57 6.32
CA MET A 1 13.53 10.90 6.66
C MET A 1 13.74 12.38 6.39
N THR A 2 14.50 13.06 7.24
CA THR A 2 14.90 14.46 6.98
C THR A 2 15.90 14.47 5.83
N LYS A 3 15.64 15.28 4.80
CA LYS A 3 16.55 15.43 3.64
C LYS A 3 17.71 16.33 4.02
N THR A 4 18.88 16.10 3.43
CA THR A 4 20.10 16.84 3.75
C THR A 4 20.93 17.11 2.50
N TYR A 5 21.76 18.13 2.53
CA TYR A 5 22.76 18.38 1.49
C TYR A 5 24.13 18.67 2.10
N LEU A 6 25.19 18.46 1.31
CA LEU A 6 26.57 18.74 1.70
C LEU A 6 27.00 20.09 1.10
N HIS A 7 27.49 21.01 1.93
CA HIS A 7 28.10 22.25 1.49
C HIS A 7 29.33 22.55 2.33
N ALA A 8 30.45 22.91 1.69
CA ALA A 8 31.72 23.20 2.37
C ALA A 8 32.18 22.11 3.37
N GLY A 9 31.86 20.84 3.10
CA GLY A 9 32.20 19.72 4.00
C GLY A 9 31.27 19.57 5.22
N ILE A 10 30.20 20.36 5.30
CA ILE A 10 29.20 20.33 6.36
C ILE A 10 27.87 19.82 5.80
N THR A 11 27.22 18.91 6.52
CA THR A 11 25.87 18.44 6.18
C THR A 11 24.83 19.36 6.81
N HIS A 12 23.91 19.83 5.98
CA HIS A 12 22.82 20.72 6.39
C HIS A 12 21.48 19.99 6.28
N ALA A 13 20.62 20.17 7.29
CA ALA A 13 19.27 19.59 7.33
C ALA A 13 18.17 20.63 7.05
N ASP A 14 18.47 21.92 7.17
CA ASP A 14 17.58 22.99 6.71
C ASP A 14 17.77 23.14 5.20
N THR A 15 16.75 22.74 4.44
CA THR A 15 16.77 22.77 2.97
C THR A 15 16.02 23.96 2.39
N SER A 16 15.77 25.01 3.18
CA SER A 16 15.12 26.22 2.69
C SER A 16 16.05 27.02 1.78
N GLU A 17 15.48 27.67 0.76
CA GLU A 17 16.25 28.52 -0.15
C GLU A 17 16.85 29.73 0.58
N GLU A 18 16.15 30.27 1.58
CA GLU A 18 16.60 31.37 2.43
C GLU A 18 17.90 30.99 3.17
N TYR A 19 17.91 29.84 3.86
CA TYR A 19 19.09 29.35 4.56
C TYR A 19 20.28 29.10 3.61
N MET A 20 20.04 28.52 2.44
CA MET A 20 21.09 28.32 1.44
C MET A 20 21.64 29.66 0.90
N THR A 21 20.80 30.69 0.80
CA THR A 21 21.22 32.03 0.39
C THR A 21 22.10 32.69 1.46
N GLU A 22 21.74 32.54 2.74
CA GLU A 22 22.54 33.01 3.88
C GLU A 22 23.92 32.32 3.94
N LEU A 23 24.00 31.05 3.55
CA LEU A 23 25.27 30.33 3.40
C LEU A 23 26.11 30.80 2.19
N GLY A 24 25.58 31.69 1.35
CA GLY A 24 26.27 32.21 0.18
C GLY A 24 26.31 31.23 -1.00
N ILE A 25 25.42 30.24 -1.02
CA ILE A 25 25.29 29.30 -2.14
C ILE A 25 24.66 30.05 -3.32
N ASP A 26 25.30 30.01 -4.50
CA ASP A 26 24.80 30.67 -5.71
C ASP A 26 23.52 30.02 -6.24
N THR A 27 22.77 30.77 -7.05
CA THR A 27 21.44 30.36 -7.53
C THR A 27 21.45 29.04 -8.29
N ASP A 28 22.46 28.77 -9.11
CA ASP A 28 22.51 27.56 -9.92
C ASP A 28 22.78 26.34 -9.03
N THR A 29 23.69 26.48 -8.05
CA THR A 29 23.98 25.44 -7.07
C THR A 29 22.76 25.16 -6.18
N ARG A 30 22.02 26.18 -5.72
CA ARG A 30 20.79 26.00 -4.94
C ARG A 30 19.74 25.23 -5.75
N ALA A 31 19.52 25.59 -7.01
CA ALA A 31 18.58 24.90 -7.89
C ALA A 31 18.94 23.42 -8.07
N ALA A 32 20.22 23.10 -8.22
CA ALA A 32 20.69 21.72 -8.29
C ALA A 32 20.45 20.94 -6.99
N ILE A 33 20.73 21.54 -5.83
CA ILE A 33 20.46 20.93 -4.51
C ILE A 33 18.97 20.64 -4.35
N MET A 34 18.09 21.60 -4.66
CA MET A 34 16.65 21.44 -4.57
C MET A 34 16.14 20.35 -5.51
N SER A 35 16.63 20.32 -6.76
CA SER A 35 16.25 19.28 -7.73
C SER A 35 16.64 17.88 -7.26
N GLN A 36 17.81 17.73 -6.61
CA GLN A 36 18.22 16.46 -6.01
C GLN A 36 17.31 16.06 -4.84
N ILE A 37 16.97 17.00 -3.97
CA ILE A 37 16.06 16.76 -2.84
C ILE A 37 14.68 16.33 -3.34
N ASP A 38 14.13 17.01 -4.35
CA ASP A 38 12.84 16.67 -4.96
C ASP A 38 12.86 15.27 -5.57
N PHE A 39 13.96 14.92 -6.25
CA PHE A 39 14.15 13.57 -6.77
C PHE A 39 14.16 12.51 -5.67
N GLU A 40 14.86 12.75 -4.57
CA GLU A 40 14.90 11.85 -3.42
C GLU A 40 13.56 11.74 -2.71
N ILE A 41 12.77 12.82 -2.63
CA ILE A 41 11.40 12.80 -2.10
C ILE A 41 10.52 11.93 -3.00
N ALA A 42 10.61 12.11 -4.31
CA ALA A 42 9.86 11.31 -5.27
C ALA A 42 10.25 9.82 -5.18
N GLN A 43 11.53 9.51 -5.00
CA GLN A 43 12.01 8.14 -4.85
C GLN A 43 11.49 7.49 -3.55
N ASP A 44 11.48 8.23 -2.43
CA ASP A 44 10.89 7.78 -1.17
C ASP A 44 9.41 7.48 -1.34
N ALA A 45 8.66 8.37 -2.00
CA ALA A 45 7.23 8.18 -2.26
C ALA A 45 6.96 6.92 -3.12
N VAL A 46 7.76 6.68 -4.16
CA VAL A 46 7.68 5.47 -4.98
C VAL A 46 7.97 4.23 -4.16
N SER A 47 8.99 4.28 -3.29
CA SER A 47 9.37 3.16 -2.43
C SER A 47 8.29 2.85 -1.39
N ALA A 48 7.73 3.87 -0.74
CA ALA A 48 6.62 3.73 0.18
C ALA A 48 5.38 3.13 -0.52
N LYS A 49 5.08 3.58 -1.74
CA LYS A 49 3.99 2.99 -2.54
C LYS A 49 4.24 1.51 -2.81
N LYS A 50 5.43 1.12 -3.26
CA LYS A 50 5.78 -0.29 -3.53
C LYS A 50 5.64 -1.17 -2.28
N LEU A 51 6.06 -0.66 -1.12
CA LEU A 51 5.92 -1.38 0.15
C LEU A 51 4.45 -1.58 0.52
N ARG A 52 3.61 -0.56 0.34
CA ARG A 52 2.16 -0.69 0.54
C ARG A 52 1.53 -1.67 -0.44
N ASP A 53 1.85 -1.58 -1.73
CA ASP A 53 1.33 -2.49 -2.76
C ASP A 53 1.71 -3.96 -2.41
N ALA A 54 2.95 -4.20 -1.96
CA ALA A 54 3.39 -5.52 -1.51
C ALA A 54 2.68 -6.00 -0.24
N ALA A 55 2.43 -5.10 0.72
CA ALA A 55 1.67 -5.42 1.92
C ALA A 55 0.21 -5.77 1.60
N VAL A 56 -0.44 -5.02 0.69
CA VAL A 56 -1.78 -5.31 0.19
C VAL A 56 -1.83 -6.66 -0.51
N ALA A 57 -0.86 -6.96 -1.38
CA ALA A 57 -0.76 -8.24 -2.07
C ALA A 57 -0.54 -9.44 -1.12
N ALA A 58 -0.04 -9.19 0.08
CA ALA A 58 0.23 -10.21 1.09
C ALA A 58 -0.94 -10.41 2.08
N ILE A 59 -2.02 -9.63 2.00
CA ILE A 59 -3.14 -9.73 2.92
C ILE A 59 -3.73 -11.15 2.85
N LYS A 60 -3.87 -11.76 4.04
CA LYS A 60 -4.57 -13.03 4.25
C LYS A 60 -5.49 -12.89 5.44
N VAL A 61 -6.69 -13.44 5.34
CA VAL A 61 -7.70 -13.39 6.40
C VAL A 61 -8.20 -14.79 6.72
N THR A 62 -8.51 -15.04 7.98
CA THR A 62 -8.98 -16.35 8.43
C THR A 62 -10.43 -16.27 8.88
N VAL A 63 -11.28 -17.13 8.30
CA VAL A 63 -12.69 -17.25 8.67
C VAL A 63 -13.03 -18.73 8.80
N SER A 64 -13.61 -19.15 9.93
CA SER A 64 -13.96 -20.54 10.20
C SER A 64 -12.83 -21.54 9.94
N GLY A 65 -11.58 -21.15 10.26
CA GLY A 65 -10.38 -21.96 10.03
C GLY A 65 -9.90 -22.03 8.57
N LYS A 66 -10.56 -21.35 7.63
CA LYS A 66 -10.15 -21.24 6.22
C LYS A 66 -9.39 -19.93 6.01
N VAL A 67 -8.27 -20.00 5.28
CA VAL A 67 -7.45 -18.83 4.97
C VAL A 67 -7.72 -18.35 3.56
N PHE A 68 -8.16 -17.11 3.42
CA PHE A 68 -8.48 -16.46 2.17
C PHE A 68 -7.38 -15.46 1.78
N ASP A 69 -7.08 -15.38 0.49
CA ASP A 69 -6.35 -14.22 -0.04
C ASP A 69 -7.23 -12.98 0.14
N GLY A 70 -6.63 -11.87 0.58
CA GLY A 70 -7.31 -10.60 0.83
C GLY A 70 -6.75 -9.43 0.02
N ASP A 71 -5.92 -9.70 -0.99
CA ASP A 71 -5.48 -8.68 -1.95
C ASP A 71 -6.67 -8.06 -2.72
N GLU A 72 -6.44 -6.97 -3.45
CA GLU A 72 -7.48 -6.26 -4.20
C GLU A 72 -8.21 -7.14 -5.23
N VAL A 73 -7.50 -8.08 -5.87
CA VAL A 73 -8.08 -8.99 -6.85
C VAL A 73 -9.01 -9.98 -6.15
N ALA A 74 -8.57 -10.54 -5.02
CA ALA A 74 -9.34 -11.44 -4.20
C ALA A 74 -10.60 -10.76 -3.64
N GLN A 75 -10.47 -9.54 -3.10
CA GLN A 75 -11.62 -8.73 -2.67
C GLN A 75 -12.61 -8.50 -3.81
N GLY A 76 -12.13 -8.13 -5.00
CA GLY A 76 -12.98 -7.97 -6.18
C GLY A 76 -13.67 -9.28 -6.60
N ARG A 77 -13.04 -10.44 -6.42
CA ARG A 77 -13.68 -11.74 -6.68
C ARG A 77 -14.73 -12.06 -5.61
N MET A 78 -14.44 -11.81 -4.35
CA MET A 78 -15.39 -12.02 -3.25
C MET A 78 -16.62 -11.13 -3.43
N ALA A 79 -16.45 -9.84 -3.71
CA ALA A 79 -17.54 -8.91 -3.92
C ALA A 79 -18.47 -9.33 -5.07
N ARG A 80 -17.90 -9.79 -6.20
CA ARG A 80 -18.69 -10.30 -7.33
C ARG A 80 -19.45 -11.58 -6.97
N ALA A 81 -18.82 -12.50 -6.24
CA ALA A 81 -19.49 -13.71 -5.78
C ALA A 81 -20.63 -13.39 -4.81
N VAL A 82 -20.41 -12.49 -3.85
CA VAL A 82 -21.44 -12.01 -2.92
C VAL A 82 -22.62 -11.39 -3.68
N SER A 83 -22.36 -10.53 -4.66
CA SER A 83 -23.42 -9.92 -5.49
C SER A 83 -24.17 -10.94 -6.36
N ALA A 84 -23.47 -11.91 -6.95
CA ALA A 84 -24.10 -12.97 -7.74
C ALA A 84 -25.02 -13.86 -6.88
N ALA A 85 -24.65 -14.09 -5.62
CA ALA A 85 -25.45 -14.90 -4.70
C ALA A 85 -26.85 -14.32 -4.46
N GLU A 86 -26.96 -13.00 -4.41
CA GLU A 86 -28.24 -12.29 -4.22
C GLU A 86 -29.20 -12.51 -5.39
N SER A 87 -28.68 -12.70 -6.60
CA SER A 87 -29.48 -12.89 -7.81
C SER A 87 -29.85 -14.36 -8.07
N ALA A 88 -29.09 -15.31 -7.52
CA ALA A 88 -29.19 -16.73 -7.87
C ALA A 88 -29.46 -17.66 -6.67
N THR A 89 -29.75 -17.10 -5.49
CA THR A 89 -30.00 -17.84 -4.23
C THR A 89 -28.85 -18.82 -3.91
N ILE A 90 -27.61 -18.42 -4.19
CA ILE A 90 -26.42 -19.25 -3.93
C ILE A 90 -26.01 -19.07 -2.47
N THR A 91 -25.92 -20.16 -1.72
CA THR A 91 -25.52 -20.13 -0.32
C THR A 91 -24.10 -20.66 -0.09
N THR A 92 -23.51 -21.31 -1.08
CA THR A 92 -22.18 -21.94 -1.00
C THR A 92 -21.44 -21.86 -2.33
N TYR A 93 -20.12 -21.65 -2.26
CA TYR A 93 -19.21 -21.65 -3.40
C TYR A 93 -18.11 -22.69 -3.22
N GLN A 94 -17.65 -23.29 -4.32
CA GLN A 94 -16.34 -23.94 -4.35
C GLN A 94 -15.29 -22.85 -4.54
N TRP A 95 -14.55 -22.55 -3.48
CA TRP A 95 -13.63 -21.42 -3.44
C TRP A 95 -12.19 -21.89 -3.33
N LYS A 96 -11.29 -21.26 -4.11
CA LYS A 96 -9.86 -21.50 -3.99
C LYS A 96 -9.30 -20.65 -2.85
N LEU A 97 -8.80 -21.29 -1.79
CA LEU A 97 -8.18 -20.68 -0.62
C LEU A 97 -6.74 -20.24 -0.90
N ALA A 98 -6.14 -19.53 0.06
CA ALA A 98 -4.79 -18.95 -0.04
C ALA A 98 -3.66 -20.00 -0.17
N ASP A 99 -3.92 -21.24 0.23
CA ASP A 99 -3.02 -22.38 0.05
C ASP A 99 -3.23 -23.10 -1.29
N ASN A 100 -4.05 -22.52 -2.18
CA ASN A 100 -4.52 -23.08 -3.45
C ASN A 100 -5.41 -24.34 -3.34
N SER A 101 -5.80 -24.76 -2.14
CA SER A 101 -6.84 -25.79 -1.98
C SER A 101 -8.21 -25.24 -2.38
N VAL A 102 -9.12 -26.13 -2.78
CA VAL A 102 -10.52 -25.77 -3.03
C VAL A 102 -11.37 -26.29 -1.88
N ALA A 103 -12.19 -25.40 -1.30
CA ALA A 103 -13.09 -25.74 -0.21
C ALA A 103 -14.51 -25.22 -0.48
N ALA A 104 -15.51 -25.90 0.09
CA ALA A 104 -16.86 -25.37 0.18
C ALA A 104 -16.88 -24.21 1.19
N VAL A 105 -17.23 -23.02 0.72
CA VAL A 105 -17.29 -21.77 1.51
C VAL A 105 -18.70 -21.24 1.47
N SER A 106 -19.27 -20.93 2.64
CA SER A 106 -20.61 -20.34 2.69
C SER A 106 -20.60 -18.87 2.26
N LEU A 107 -21.76 -18.35 1.84
CA LEU A 107 -21.89 -16.93 1.52
C LEU A 107 -21.51 -16.04 2.72
N ASP A 108 -21.86 -16.44 3.94
CA ASP A 108 -21.53 -15.69 5.15
C ASP A 108 -20.03 -15.69 5.44
N GLU A 109 -19.33 -16.82 5.23
CA GLU A 109 -17.88 -16.89 5.34
C GLU A 109 -17.20 -15.96 4.34
N LEU A 110 -17.72 -15.90 3.10
CA LEU A 110 -17.18 -15.05 2.05
C LEU A 110 -17.40 -13.56 2.33
N LYS A 111 -18.56 -13.19 2.90
CA LYS A 111 -18.85 -11.81 3.35
C LYS A 111 -17.91 -11.39 4.48
N GLN A 112 -17.68 -12.27 5.46
CA GLN A 112 -16.74 -11.99 6.56
C GLN A 112 -15.30 -11.86 6.04
N ALA A 113 -14.88 -12.73 5.14
CA ALA A 113 -13.55 -12.65 4.53
C ALA A 113 -13.35 -11.33 3.79
N LEU A 114 -14.35 -10.90 3.00
CA LEU A 114 -14.32 -9.60 2.31
C LEU A 114 -14.21 -8.43 3.29
N ALA A 115 -15.00 -8.44 4.36
CA ALA A 115 -14.98 -7.37 5.36
C ALA A 115 -13.62 -7.27 6.06
N LEU A 116 -13.04 -8.40 6.48
CA LEU A 116 -11.72 -8.45 7.11
C LEU A 116 -10.61 -8.00 6.16
N ALA A 117 -10.67 -8.40 4.88
CA ALA A 117 -9.68 -8.02 3.88
C ALA A 117 -9.71 -6.52 3.61
N PHE A 118 -10.92 -5.95 3.48
CA PHE A 118 -11.10 -4.50 3.33
C PHE A 118 -10.58 -3.73 4.55
N GLN A 119 -10.85 -4.21 5.76
CA GLN A 119 -10.32 -3.59 6.98
C GLN A 119 -8.79 -3.62 7.00
N ALA A 120 -8.18 -4.78 6.74
CA ALA A 120 -6.72 -4.93 6.70
C ALA A 120 -6.07 -4.03 5.64
N GLN A 121 -6.70 -3.88 4.47
CA GLN A 121 -6.23 -2.95 3.45
C GLN A 121 -6.35 -1.49 3.91
N SER A 122 -7.45 -1.13 4.57
CA SER A 122 -7.67 0.23 5.09
C SER A 122 -6.61 0.62 6.12
N GLU A 123 -6.16 -0.34 6.95
CA GLU A 123 -5.09 -0.16 7.93
C GLU A 123 -3.72 0.13 7.29
N LEU A 124 -3.51 -0.22 6.00
CA LEU A 124 -2.26 0.08 5.27
C LEU A 124 -2.26 1.47 4.63
N TRP A 125 -3.39 2.16 4.63
CA TRP A 125 -3.59 3.45 3.96
C TRP A 125 -3.74 4.63 4.91
N VAL A 126 -3.61 4.40 6.22
CA VAL A 126 -3.56 5.44 7.26
C VAL A 126 -2.19 6.10 7.37
#